data_AF-A0A3D4USH1-F1
#
_entry.id   AF-A0A3D4USH1-F1
#
_cell.length_a   1.000
_cell.length_b   1.000
_cell.length_c   1.000
_cell.angle_alpha   90.00
_cell.angle_beta   90.00
_cell.angle_gamma   90.00
#
_symmetry.space_group_name_H-M   'P 1'
#
loop_
_entity.id
_entity.type
_entity.pdbx_description
1 polymer ?
#
loop_
_entity_poly.entity_id
_entity_poly.type
_entity_poly.pdbx_seq_one_letter_code
_entity_poly.pdbx_strand_id
1 'polypeptide(L)'
;MPSTGFGSLAPSAPTFSSAPAAANNASSKFVAADAGDYIYAVIAVGDQGYSAPLIADGAGANAAKVTVAAGETVSLTVAASGVARGASQAPRYYRVYRSKAGGDLSTMRLIKEVIAGDNAATTITDHNDGADGQKYDCSPVIFAQHDPNVMEFVRLLDFIRRPLAETASVKPFLLMLFGSPIIKVP
;
A
#
# COMPACT_ATOMS: atom_id res chain seq x y z
N MET A 1 5.99 8.24 -5.31
CA MET A 1 5.47 8.34 -3.92
C MET A 1 5.00 9.78 -3.66
N PRO A 2 4.02 10.03 -2.78
CA PRO A 2 3.70 11.39 -2.36
C PRO A 2 4.90 12.03 -1.62
N SER A 3 5.10 13.34 -1.80
CA SER A 3 6.25 14.07 -1.24
C SER A 3 6.01 14.60 0.19
N THR A 4 4.75 14.69 0.62
CA THR A 4 4.33 15.19 1.93
C THR A 4 3.21 14.32 2.50
N GLY A 5 2.95 14.45 3.80
CA GLY A 5 1.73 13.88 4.40
C GLY A 5 0.48 14.68 4.06
N PHE A 6 -0.68 14.08 4.32
CA PHE A 6 -2.00 14.69 4.13
C PHE A 6 -2.93 14.29 5.28
N GLY A 7 -3.70 15.26 5.79
CA GLY A 7 -4.68 15.06 6.86
C GLY A 7 -4.21 15.59 8.22
N SER A 8 -5.05 16.36 8.91
CA SER A 8 -4.70 16.96 10.21
C SER A 8 -4.63 15.95 11.36
N LEU A 9 -5.29 14.79 11.20
CA LEU A 9 -5.26 13.66 12.12
C LEU A 9 -4.59 12.43 11.47
N ALA A 10 -3.72 12.66 10.49
CA ALA A 10 -2.96 11.58 9.88
C ALA A 10 -2.02 10.91 10.91
N PRO A 11 -1.69 9.63 10.73
CA PRO A 11 -0.66 8.99 11.52
C PRO A 11 0.68 9.72 11.39
N SER A 12 1.50 9.67 12.45
CA SER A 12 2.89 10.14 12.38
C SER A 12 3.70 9.32 11.38
N ALA A 13 4.79 9.90 10.86
CA ALA A 13 5.71 9.18 9.98
C ALA A 13 6.22 7.91 10.69
N PRO A 14 6.10 6.73 10.06
CA PRO A 14 6.52 5.48 10.67
C PRO A 14 8.04 5.48 10.79
N THR A 15 8.58 4.86 11.85
CA THR A 15 10.00 4.51 11.90
C THR A 15 10.17 3.08 11.42
N PHE A 16 11.15 2.84 10.57
CA PHE A 16 11.46 1.49 10.11
C PHE A 16 12.96 1.31 9.94
N SER A 17 13.41 0.07 10.07
CA SER A 17 14.76 -0.36 9.72
C SER A 17 14.69 -1.41 8.61
N SER A 18 15.75 -1.49 7.81
CA SER A 18 15.95 -2.58 6.85
C SER A 18 17.10 -3.45 7.34
N ALA A 19 16.89 -4.77 7.33
CA ALA A 19 17.98 -5.71 7.54
C ALA A 19 18.84 -5.81 6.27
N PRO A 20 20.12 -6.21 6.39
CA PRO A 20 20.91 -6.63 5.24
C PRO A 20 20.15 -7.69 4.43
N ALA A 21 20.37 -7.71 3.11
CA ALA A 21 19.73 -8.67 2.24
C ALA A 21 20.10 -10.11 2.68
N ALA A 22 19.09 -10.96 2.88
CA ALA A 22 19.27 -12.32 3.33
C ALA A 22 19.43 -13.25 2.13
N ALA A 23 20.54 -14.00 2.09
CA ALA A 23 20.87 -14.91 1.00
C ALA A 23 19.97 -16.17 0.96
N ASN A 24 19.89 -16.78 -0.23
CA ASN A 24 19.32 -18.11 -0.47
C ASN A 24 17.87 -18.30 0.00
N ASN A 25 16.99 -17.36 -0.34
CA ASN A 25 15.56 -17.53 -0.09
C ASN A 25 14.87 -18.10 -1.34
N ALA A 26 14.29 -19.30 -1.22
CA ALA A 26 13.59 -19.97 -2.32
C ALA A 26 12.40 -19.18 -2.89
N SER A 27 11.80 -18.29 -2.08
CA SER A 27 10.70 -17.41 -2.51
C SER A 27 11.19 -16.15 -3.23
N SER A 28 12.49 -15.85 -3.18
CA SER A 28 13.05 -14.68 -3.87
C SER A 28 12.89 -14.79 -5.39
N LYS A 29 12.48 -13.68 -6.00
CA LYS A 29 12.43 -13.48 -7.45
C LYS A 29 13.37 -12.36 -7.90
N PHE A 30 14.31 -11.93 -7.05
CA PHE A 30 15.44 -11.11 -7.50
C PHE A 30 16.36 -11.97 -8.38
N VAL A 31 16.46 -11.62 -9.66
CA VAL A 31 17.36 -12.29 -10.61
C VAL A 31 18.68 -11.52 -10.74
N ALA A 32 19.66 -12.07 -11.45
CA ALA A 32 20.96 -11.42 -11.65
C ALA A 32 20.85 -10.01 -12.28
N ALA A 33 19.84 -9.77 -13.11
CA ALA A 33 19.58 -8.46 -13.70
C ALA A 33 19.03 -7.43 -12.71
N ASP A 34 18.51 -7.88 -11.57
CA ASP A 34 17.98 -7.04 -10.48
C ASP A 34 19.06 -6.74 -9.42
N ALA A 35 20.29 -7.23 -9.59
CA ALA A 35 21.34 -6.98 -8.61
C ALA A 35 21.69 -5.49 -8.54
N GLY A 36 21.67 -4.92 -7.34
CA GLY A 36 22.04 -3.51 -7.13
C GLY A 36 21.52 -2.92 -5.83
N ASP A 37 21.69 -1.61 -5.72
CA ASP A 37 21.28 -0.84 -4.56
C ASP A 37 19.83 -0.39 -4.65
N TYR A 38 19.06 -0.65 -3.61
CA TYR A 38 17.66 -0.26 -3.50
C TYR A 38 17.46 0.71 -2.34
N ILE A 39 16.61 1.71 -2.55
CA ILE A 39 16.14 2.60 -1.51
C ILE A 39 14.70 2.22 -1.19
N TYR A 40 14.35 2.16 0.09
CA TYR A 40 13.00 1.90 0.56
C TYR A 40 12.41 3.11 1.27
N ALA A 41 11.10 3.27 1.15
CA ALA A 41 10.35 4.27 1.90
C ALA A 41 9.03 3.67 2.39
N VAL A 42 8.59 4.10 3.57
CA VAL A 42 7.35 3.63 4.19
C VAL A 42 6.46 4.80 4.56
N ILE A 43 5.17 4.66 4.24
CA ILE A 43 4.11 5.62 4.59
C ILE A 43 3.09 4.92 5.47
N ALA A 44 2.71 5.56 6.57
CA ALA A 44 1.60 5.12 7.41
C ALA A 44 0.28 5.72 6.88
N VAL A 45 -0.76 4.88 6.74
CA VAL A 45 -2.08 5.33 6.27
C VAL A 45 -3.12 5.05 7.34
N GLY A 46 -3.90 6.07 7.69
CA GLY A 46 -5.00 6.02 8.65
C GLY A 46 -6.32 6.46 8.03
N ASP A 47 -7.38 6.50 8.83
CA ASP A 47 -8.73 6.84 8.34
C ASP A 47 -8.85 8.31 7.91
N GLN A 48 -7.97 9.16 8.42
CA GLN A 48 -8.00 10.62 8.23
C GLN A 48 -6.87 11.14 7.35
N GLY A 49 -6.14 10.24 6.67
CA GLY A 49 -5.05 10.61 5.76
C GLY A 49 -3.81 9.73 5.89
N TYR A 50 -2.67 10.25 5.42
CA TYR A 50 -1.41 9.51 5.37
C TYR A 50 -0.23 10.36 5.83
N SER A 51 0.76 9.71 6.43
CA SER A 51 1.94 10.36 6.95
C SER A 51 2.84 10.90 5.83
N ALA A 52 3.79 11.77 6.18
CA ALA A 52 4.94 11.99 5.31
C ALA A 52 5.71 10.68 5.12
N PRO A 53 6.37 10.46 3.95
CA PRO A 53 7.21 9.29 3.75
C PRO A 53 8.44 9.35 4.65
N LEU A 54 8.71 8.25 5.37
CA LEU A 54 10.05 8.02 5.88
C LEU A 54 10.85 7.27 4.83
N ILE A 55 12.06 7.75 4.52
CA ILE A 55 13.03 7.08 3.67
C ILE A 55 14.07 6.44 4.59
N ALA A 56 14.53 5.23 4.25
CA ALA A 56 15.54 4.52 5.04
C ALA A 56 16.78 5.41 5.24
N ASP A 57 17.01 5.77 6.52
CA ASP A 57 18.17 6.49 7.07
C ASP A 57 18.82 7.59 6.20
N GLY A 58 18.01 8.57 5.77
CA GLY A 58 18.51 9.81 5.17
C GLY A 58 17.52 10.45 4.19
N ALA A 59 17.34 11.76 4.28
CA ALA A 59 16.60 12.52 3.27
C ALA A 59 17.52 12.86 2.07
N GLY A 60 17.01 12.70 0.84
CA GLY A 60 17.71 13.13 -0.38
C GLY A 60 18.73 12.11 -0.92
N ALA A 61 19.86 12.60 -1.45
CA ALA A 61 20.89 11.78 -2.12
C ALA A 61 21.67 10.84 -1.19
N ASN A 62 21.50 10.97 0.13
CA ASN A 62 22.16 10.17 1.15
C ASN A 62 21.22 9.12 1.79
N ALA A 63 20.11 8.78 1.14
CA ALA A 63 19.24 7.72 1.61
C ALA A 63 20.03 6.40 1.72
N ALA A 64 19.86 5.68 2.84
CA ALA A 64 20.49 4.39 3.02
C ALA A 64 20.01 3.41 1.95
N LYS A 65 20.99 2.78 1.31
CA LYS A 65 20.81 1.82 0.24
C LYS A 65 20.96 0.42 0.82
N VAL A 66 20.08 -0.47 0.39
CA VAL A 66 20.18 -1.91 0.63
C VAL A 66 20.68 -2.54 -0.66
N THR A 67 21.91 -3.04 -0.64
CA THR A 67 22.46 -3.82 -1.76
C THR A 67 21.83 -5.20 -1.74
N VAL A 68 21.29 -5.62 -2.88
CA VAL A 68 20.61 -6.90 -3.07
C VAL A 68 21.23 -7.62 -4.25
N ALA A 69 21.58 -8.88 -4.09
CA ALA A 69 22.02 -9.79 -5.13
C ALA A 69 20.91 -10.78 -5.53
N ALA A 70 21.16 -11.58 -6.58
CA ALA A 70 20.22 -12.58 -7.05
C ALA A 70 19.90 -13.62 -5.96
N GLY A 71 18.62 -13.96 -5.80
CA GLY A 71 18.16 -14.94 -4.80
C GLY A 71 18.12 -14.41 -3.36
N GLU A 72 18.46 -13.13 -3.13
CA GLU A 72 18.38 -12.51 -1.82
C GLU A 72 17.00 -11.90 -1.55
N THR A 73 16.72 -11.53 -0.29
CA THR A 73 15.46 -10.88 0.11
C THR A 73 15.72 -9.77 1.10
N VAL A 74 14.88 -8.73 1.08
CA VAL A 74 14.99 -7.61 2.02
C VAL A 74 13.86 -7.68 3.02
N SER A 75 14.21 -7.66 4.31
CA SER A 75 13.23 -7.59 5.40
C SER A 75 13.26 -6.21 6.03
N LEU A 76 12.12 -5.54 6.03
CA LEU A 76 11.88 -4.27 6.68
C LEU A 76 11.09 -4.50 7.96
N THR A 77 11.49 -3.85 9.05
CA THR A 77 10.72 -3.87 10.30
C THR A 77 10.26 -2.46 10.59
N VAL A 78 8.95 -2.26 10.51
CA VAL A 78 8.30 -1.01 10.95
C VAL A 78 8.06 -1.12 12.45
N ALA A 79 8.55 -0.17 13.23
CA ALA A 79 8.34 -0.16 14.67
C ALA A 79 6.86 0.05 15.02
N ALA A 80 6.48 -0.32 16.24
CA ALA A 80 5.15 -0.03 16.76
C ALA A 80 4.87 1.48 16.69
N SER A 81 3.65 1.85 16.28
CA SER A 81 3.24 3.25 16.12
C SER A 81 3.16 4.02 17.45
N GLY A 82 3.11 3.31 18.59
CA GLY A 82 2.80 3.90 19.90
C GLY A 82 1.32 4.24 20.08
N VAL A 83 0.47 3.93 19.10
CA VAL A 83 -0.96 4.29 19.06
C VAL A 83 -1.80 3.04 18.83
N ALA A 84 -2.69 2.74 19.78
CA ALA A 84 -3.58 1.58 19.72
C ALA A 84 -4.58 1.65 18.55
N ARG A 85 -4.90 0.49 17.97
CA ARG A 85 -5.86 0.38 16.88
C ARG A 85 -7.22 0.93 17.32
N GLY A 86 -7.75 1.88 16.54
CA GLY A 86 -9.07 2.49 16.80
C GLY A 86 -8.98 3.98 17.12
N ALA A 87 -7.82 4.46 17.59
CA ALA A 87 -7.58 5.89 17.69
C ALA A 87 -7.52 6.54 16.29
N SER A 88 -7.90 7.82 16.18
CA SER A 88 -7.94 8.53 14.89
C SER A 88 -6.59 8.59 14.18
N GLN A 89 -5.48 8.61 14.94
CA GLN A 89 -4.10 8.65 14.42
C GLN A 89 -3.47 7.25 14.27
N ALA A 90 -4.20 6.18 14.58
CA ALA A 90 -3.67 4.83 14.46
C ALA A 90 -3.48 4.46 12.98
N PRO A 91 -2.29 3.96 12.58
CA PRO A 91 -2.12 3.43 11.23
C PRO A 91 -3.02 2.20 11.04
N ARG A 92 -3.71 2.14 9.91
CA ARG A 92 -4.48 0.97 9.47
C ARG A 92 -3.59 0.03 8.67
N TYR A 93 -2.77 0.60 7.80
CA TYR A 93 -1.82 -0.12 6.97
C TYR A 93 -0.63 0.76 6.61
N TYR A 94 0.44 0.12 6.14
CA TYR A 94 1.64 0.76 5.64
C TYR A 94 1.74 0.56 4.13
N ARG A 95 2.13 1.60 3.42
CA ARG A 95 2.53 1.54 2.01
C ARG A 95 4.04 1.52 1.93
N VAL A 96 4.59 0.49 1.30
CA VAL A 96 6.03 0.34 1.10
C VAL A 96 6.37 0.65 -0.35
N TYR A 97 7.32 1.57 -0.52
CA TYR A 97 7.86 1.97 -1.79
C TYR A 97 9.30 1.50 -1.92
N ARG A 98 9.70 1.16 -3.15
CA ARG A 98 11.07 0.79 -3.50
C ARG A 98 11.49 1.52 -4.77
N SER A 99 12.78 1.87 -4.87
CA SER A 99 13.39 2.44 -6.07
C SER A 99 13.68 1.36 -7.13
N LYS A 100 14.11 1.79 -8.33
CA LYS A 100 14.82 0.89 -9.25
C LYS A 100 16.17 0.49 -8.62
N ALA A 101 16.73 -0.65 -9.03
CA ALA A 101 18.13 -0.97 -8.77
C ALA A 101 19.04 0.17 -9.25
N GLY A 102 19.89 0.70 -8.36
CA GLY A 102 20.75 1.85 -8.62
C GLY A 102 20.01 3.18 -8.87
N GLY A 103 18.68 3.21 -8.67
CA GLY A 103 17.85 4.39 -8.89
C GLY A 103 17.89 5.39 -7.73
N ASP A 104 17.26 6.54 -7.95
CA ASP A 104 17.08 7.59 -6.95
C ASP A 104 15.62 7.64 -6.43
N LEU A 105 15.32 8.64 -5.60
CA LEU A 105 13.98 8.85 -5.03
C LEU A 105 12.88 9.09 -6.07
N SER A 106 13.21 9.56 -7.28
CA SER A 106 12.24 9.79 -8.37
C SER A 106 11.71 8.47 -8.95
N THR A 107 12.50 7.41 -8.83
CA THR A 107 12.16 6.07 -9.31
C THR A 107 11.26 5.29 -8.35
N MET A 108 10.90 5.85 -7.20
CA MET A 108 10.09 5.14 -6.19
C MET A 108 8.72 4.69 -6.73
N ARG A 109 8.42 3.40 -6.59
CA ARG A 109 7.13 2.78 -6.92
C ARG A 109 6.59 1.99 -5.73
N LEU A 110 5.26 1.93 -5.62
CA LEU A 110 4.58 1.14 -4.59
C LEU A 110 4.84 -0.33 -4.89
N ILE A 111 5.29 -1.09 -3.90
CA ILE A 111 5.51 -2.53 -4.05
C ILE A 111 4.56 -3.36 -3.18
N LYS A 112 4.14 -2.82 -2.03
CA LYS A 112 3.37 -3.59 -1.05
C LYS A 112 2.51 -2.69 -0.17
N GLU A 113 1.32 -3.17 0.17
CA GLU A 113 0.49 -2.62 1.24
C GLU A 113 0.35 -3.69 2.33
N VAL A 114 0.68 -3.35 3.58
CA VAL A 114 0.67 -4.30 4.69
C VAL A 114 -0.16 -3.75 5.83
N ILE A 115 -1.06 -4.57 6.37
CA ILE A 115 -1.88 -4.20 7.54
C ILE A 115 -0.95 -3.90 8.72
N ALA A 116 -1.17 -2.77 9.40
CA ALA A 116 -0.39 -2.41 10.57
C ALA A 116 -0.75 -3.31 11.75
N GLY A 117 0.24 -3.79 12.50
CA GLY A 117 0.00 -4.49 13.77
C GLY A 117 -0.79 -3.62 14.76
N ASP A 118 -1.52 -4.22 15.69
CA ASP A 118 -2.17 -3.47 16.77
C ASP A 118 -1.12 -2.98 17.78
N ASN A 119 -0.62 -1.76 17.56
CA ASN A 119 0.50 -1.17 18.30
C ASN A 119 1.70 -2.13 18.47
N ALA A 120 1.98 -2.89 17.42
CA ALA A 120 3.05 -3.88 17.38
C ALA A 120 3.95 -3.64 16.16
N ALA A 121 5.21 -4.07 16.26
CA ALA A 121 6.12 -4.03 15.13
C ALA A 121 5.58 -4.86 13.96
N THR A 122 5.70 -4.34 12.75
CA THR A 122 5.21 -4.98 11.53
C THR A 122 6.41 -5.34 10.65
N THR A 123 6.64 -6.63 10.44
CA THR A 123 7.70 -7.15 9.57
C THR A 123 7.18 -7.28 8.14
N ILE A 124 7.96 -6.81 7.19
CA ILE A 124 7.61 -6.77 5.77
C ILE A 124 8.78 -7.34 4.99
N THR A 125 8.56 -8.47 4.31
CA THR A 125 9.58 -9.06 3.44
C THR A 125 9.27 -8.74 1.99
N ASP A 126 10.31 -8.33 1.27
CA ASP A 126 10.30 -8.08 -0.16
C ASP A 126 11.02 -9.22 -0.89
N HIS A 127 10.25 -9.90 -1.74
CA HIS A 127 10.69 -11.02 -2.58
C HIS A 127 10.84 -10.64 -4.05
N ASN A 128 10.50 -9.41 -4.46
CA ASN A 128 10.38 -9.01 -5.87
C ASN A 128 9.45 -9.89 -6.73
N ASP A 129 8.50 -10.59 -6.12
CA ASP A 129 7.59 -11.52 -6.81
C ASP A 129 6.29 -10.84 -7.29
N GLY A 130 5.90 -9.73 -6.66
CA GLY A 130 4.64 -9.04 -6.91
C GLY A 130 3.41 -9.77 -6.37
N ALA A 131 3.57 -10.88 -5.65
CA ALA A 131 2.45 -11.70 -5.18
C ALA A 131 1.64 -10.97 -4.09
N ASP A 132 2.33 -10.26 -3.20
CA ASP A 132 1.71 -9.53 -2.09
C ASP A 132 1.47 -8.04 -2.40
N GLY A 133 1.46 -7.65 -3.66
CA GLY A 133 1.30 -6.25 -4.05
C GLY A 133 1.55 -6.02 -5.53
N GLN A 134 2.63 -5.31 -5.85
CA GLN A 134 3.02 -5.02 -7.22
C GLN A 134 4.51 -5.32 -7.40
N LYS A 135 4.84 -6.05 -8.46
CA LYS A 135 6.23 -6.10 -8.91
C LYS A 135 6.63 -4.71 -9.36
N TYR A 136 7.87 -4.32 -9.09
CA TYR A 136 8.36 -3.00 -9.48
C TYR A 136 8.19 -2.77 -10.99
N ASP A 137 7.65 -1.61 -11.34
CA ASP A 137 7.32 -1.21 -12.73
C ASP A 137 6.27 -2.10 -13.44
N CYS A 138 5.50 -2.87 -12.66
CA CYS A 138 4.40 -3.67 -13.17
C CYS A 138 3.08 -3.20 -12.54
N SER A 139 2.01 -3.21 -13.33
CA SER A 139 0.65 -2.98 -12.85
C SER A 139 -0.18 -4.26 -13.02
N PRO A 140 -1.08 -4.58 -12.09
CA PRO A 140 -2.02 -5.68 -12.30
C PRO A 140 -2.90 -5.34 -13.49
N VAL A 141 -2.95 -6.24 -14.46
CA VAL A 141 -3.88 -6.18 -15.60
C VAL A 141 -4.86 -7.33 -15.44
N ILE A 142 -6.14 -7.01 -15.44
CA ILE A 142 -7.21 -8.01 -15.35
C ILE A 142 -7.72 -8.23 -16.77
N PHE A 143 -7.48 -9.44 -17.30
CA PHE A 143 -8.15 -9.89 -18.51
C PHE A 143 -9.48 -10.52 -18.09
N ALA A 144 -10.57 -9.82 -18.38
CA ALA A 144 -11.92 -10.28 -18.08
C ALA A 144 -12.69 -10.51 -19.38
N GLN A 145 -13.46 -11.60 -19.41
CA GLN A 145 -14.46 -11.81 -20.45
C GLN A 145 -15.74 -11.06 -20.03
N HIS A 146 -16.08 -10.01 -20.79
CA HIS A 146 -17.29 -9.22 -20.56
C HIS A 146 -18.50 -9.91 -21.21
N ASP A 147 -18.95 -11.02 -20.60
CA ASP A 147 -20.16 -11.73 -20.97
C ASP A 147 -21.10 -11.83 -19.74
N PRO A 148 -22.41 -11.56 -19.86
CA PRO A 148 -23.35 -11.66 -18.74
C PRO A 148 -23.41 -13.03 -18.05
N ASN A 149 -23.03 -14.10 -18.74
CA ASN A 149 -22.93 -15.44 -18.16
C ASN A 149 -21.64 -15.66 -17.36
N VAL A 150 -20.65 -14.77 -17.48
CA VAL A 150 -19.35 -14.85 -16.78
C VAL A 150 -19.27 -13.81 -15.67
N MET A 151 -19.61 -12.55 -15.97
CA MET A 151 -19.57 -11.44 -15.02
C MET A 151 -20.75 -10.50 -15.26
N GLU A 152 -21.51 -10.21 -14.19
CA GLU A 152 -22.61 -9.26 -14.24
C GLU A 152 -22.71 -8.46 -12.94
N PHE A 153 -23.34 -7.28 -13.02
CA PHE A 153 -23.72 -6.50 -11.85
C PHE A 153 -25.21 -6.66 -11.59
N VAL A 154 -25.59 -7.47 -10.60
CA VAL A 154 -26.99 -7.70 -10.25
C VAL A 154 -27.48 -6.54 -9.40
N ARG A 155 -28.53 -5.87 -9.86
CA ARG A 155 -29.18 -4.76 -9.14
C ARG A 155 -30.38 -5.28 -8.36
N LEU A 156 -30.37 -5.11 -7.05
CA LEU A 156 -31.50 -5.38 -6.15
C LEU A 156 -32.37 -4.13 -5.96
N LEU A 157 -31.76 -2.95 -6.03
CA LEU A 157 -32.43 -1.66 -6.08
C LEU A 157 -31.70 -0.78 -7.09
N ASP A 158 -32.41 -0.28 -8.10
CA ASP A 158 -31.82 0.61 -9.09
C ASP A 158 -31.45 1.96 -8.47
N PHE A 159 -30.64 2.75 -9.18
CA PHE A 159 -30.15 4.01 -8.65
C PHE A 159 -31.30 5.03 -8.51
N ILE A 160 -31.74 5.28 -7.27
CA ILE A 160 -32.84 6.19 -6.98
C ILE A 160 -32.42 7.33 -6.07
N ARG A 161 -33.11 8.47 -6.25
CA ARG A 161 -33.03 9.63 -5.37
C ARG A 161 -34.25 9.67 -4.47
N ARG A 162 -34.05 9.66 -3.14
CA ARG A 162 -35.13 9.79 -2.16
C ARG A 162 -34.96 11.06 -1.31
N PRO A 163 -35.96 11.94 -1.21
CA PRO A 163 -35.89 13.09 -0.31
C PRO A 163 -35.83 12.62 1.16
N LEU A 164 -35.06 13.32 1.99
CA LEU A 164 -34.97 13.08 3.43
C LEU A 164 -35.74 14.16 4.21
N ALA A 165 -35.99 13.91 5.49
CA ALA A 165 -36.65 14.90 6.36
C ALA A 165 -35.83 16.20 6.44
N GLU A 166 -36.50 17.34 6.26
CA GLU A 166 -35.90 18.67 6.37
C GLU A 166 -35.77 19.04 7.85
N THR A 167 -34.55 19.02 8.40
CA THR A 167 -34.27 19.42 9.79
C THR A 167 -33.56 20.77 9.91
N ALA A 168 -33.24 21.41 8.78
CA ALA A 168 -32.60 22.71 8.65
C ALA A 168 -33.03 23.36 7.31
N SER A 169 -32.57 24.58 7.01
CA SER A 169 -32.86 25.30 5.75
C SER A 169 -32.24 24.67 4.48
N VAL A 170 -31.78 23.42 4.57
CA VAL A 170 -31.18 22.63 3.48
C VAL A 170 -32.14 21.51 3.15
N LYS A 171 -32.25 21.14 1.86
CA LYS A 171 -33.04 20.01 1.39
C LYS A 171 -32.17 18.76 1.22
N PRO A 172 -31.98 17.92 2.26
CA PRO A 172 -31.19 16.71 2.12
C PRO A 172 -31.89 15.71 1.19
N PHE A 173 -31.09 15.00 0.41
CA PHE A 173 -31.56 13.87 -0.39
C PHE A 173 -30.58 12.71 -0.25
N LEU A 174 -31.12 11.51 -0.35
CA LEU A 174 -30.39 10.26 -0.31
C LEU A 174 -30.27 9.72 -1.74
N LEU A 175 -29.07 9.30 -2.11
CA LEU A 175 -28.81 8.49 -3.30
C LEU A 175 -28.58 7.06 -2.85
N MET A 176 -29.32 6.11 -3.42
CA MET A 176 -29.21 4.70 -3.08
C MET A 176 -29.02 3.89 -4.37
N LEU A 177 -28.03 3.00 -4.37
CA LEU A 177 -27.84 1.92 -5.33
C LEU A 177 -27.63 0.66 -4.50
N PHE A 178 -28.41 -0.39 -4.76
CA PHE A 178 -28.15 -1.69 -4.12
C PHE A 178 -27.92 -2.73 -5.21
N GLY A 179 -26.70 -3.24 -5.24
CA GLY A 179 -26.29 -4.26 -6.18
C GLY A 179 -24.93 -4.83 -5.80
N SER A 180 -24.57 -5.93 -6.44
CA SER A 180 -23.30 -6.60 -6.22
C SER A 180 -22.75 -7.12 -7.54
N PRO A 181 -21.42 -6.99 -7.78
CA PRO A 181 -20.78 -7.72 -8.87
C PRO A 181 -20.80 -9.22 -8.54
N ILE A 182 -21.24 -10.03 -9.49
CA ILE A 182 -21.21 -11.49 -9.39
C ILE A 182 -20.31 -12.02 -10.50
N ILE A 183 -19.38 -12.90 -10.11
CA ILE A 183 -18.55 -13.68 -11.02
C ILE A 183 -19.08 -15.11 -10.97
N LYS A 184 -19.66 -15.57 -12.09
CA LYS A 184 -20.28 -16.89 -12.21
C LYS A 184 -19.25 -17.99 -12.52
N VAL A 185 -18.11 -17.60 -13.09
CA VAL A 185 -17.00 -18.50 -13.43
C VAL A 185 -15.72 -17.95 -12.75
N PRO A 186 -15.37 -18.44 -11.56
CA PRO A 186 -14.21 -17.95 -10.80
C PRO A 186 -12.87 -18.42 -11.36
#